data_AF-A0A353LYE9-F1
#
_entry.id   AF-A0A353LYE9-F1
#
_cell.length_a   1.000
_cell.length_b   1.000
_cell.length_c   1.000
_cell.angle_alpha   90.00
_cell.angle_beta   90.00
_cell.angle_gamma   90.00
#
_symmetry.space_group_name_H-M   'P 1'
#
loop_
_entity.id
_entity.type
_entity.pdbx_description
1 polymer ?
#
loop_
_entity_poly.entity_id
_entity_poly.type
_entity_poly.pdbx_seq_one_letter_code
_entity_poly.pdbx_strand_id
1 'polypeptide(L)' 'KEHYVMADAAKRQVVTWEQIQALADKQGAEVFKDQRLLEEVVNLVEYPTAFCGSFSQEYLKVPAEVLVTSMKEHQRYFPL' A
#
# COMPACT_ATOMS: atom_id res chain seq x y z
N LYS A 1 -5.79 9.65 -23.16
CA LYS A 1 -4.63 10.09 -22.34
C LYS A 1 -3.51 9.09 -22.63
N GLU A 2 -2.47 9.49 -23.37
CA GLU A 2 -1.59 8.52 -24.06
C GLU A 2 -0.35 8.05 -23.28
N HIS A 3 -0.01 8.61 -22.11
CA HIS A 3 1.12 8.10 -21.31
C HIS A 3 0.80 8.17 -19.80
N TYR A 4 0.73 7.01 -19.13
CA TYR A 4 0.48 6.89 -17.68
C TYR A 4 1.78 7.13 -16.89
N VAL A 5 2.28 8.36 -16.88
CA VAL A 5 3.50 8.72 -16.13
C VAL A 5 3.24 9.96 -15.28
N MET A 6 3.46 9.84 -13.98
CA MET A 6 3.44 10.94 -13.02
C MET A 6 4.88 11.30 -12.63
N ALA A 7 5.50 12.21 -13.37
CA ALA A 7 6.91 12.58 -13.16
C ALA A 7 7.18 13.22 -11.79
N ASP A 8 6.21 13.99 -11.25
CA ASP A 8 6.33 14.65 -9.95
C ASP A 8 6.18 13.65 -8.79
N ALA A 9 7.26 13.44 -8.04
CA ALA A 9 7.29 12.53 -6.89
C ALA A 9 6.42 13.00 -5.72
N ALA A 10 6.35 14.31 -5.45
CA ALA A 10 5.53 14.85 -4.36
C ALA A 10 4.04 14.67 -4.67
N LYS A 11 3.65 14.96 -5.92
CA LYS A 11 2.28 14.72 -6.39
C LYS A 11 1.92 13.23 -6.32
N ARG A 12 2.87 12.36 -6.68
CA ARG A 12 2.70 10.90 -6.64
C ARG A 12 2.53 10.39 -5.22
N GLN A 13 3.28 10.95 -4.27
CA GLN A 13 3.14 10.63 -2.85
C GLN A 13 1.76 11.01 -2.30
N VAL A 14 1.26 12.19 -2.63
CA VAL A 14 -0.08 12.63 -2.22
C VAL A 14 -1.15 11.70 -2.80
N VAL A 15 -1.12 11.44 -4.11
CA VAL A 15 -2.12 10.60 -4.78
C VAL A 15 -2.11 9.16 -4.25
N THR A 16 -0.92 8.57 -4.05
CA THR A 16 -0.81 7.22 -3.47
C THR A 16 -1.43 7.18 -2.07
N TRP A 17 -1.14 8.16 -1.23
CA TRP A 17 -1.66 8.21 0.14
C TRP A 17 -3.18 8.39 0.17
N GLU A 18 -3.72 9.30 -0.65
CA GLU A 18 -5.16 9.51 -0.76
C GLU A 18 -5.89 8.24 -1.22
N GLN A 19 -5.34 7.50 -2.18
CA GLN A 19 -5.93 6.23 -2.64
C GLN A 19 -5.92 5.16 -1.53
N ILE A 20 -4.85 5.07 -0.75
CA ILE A 20 -4.74 4.12 0.37
C ILE A 20 -5.77 4.46 1.45
N GLN A 21 -5.87 5.73 1.86
CA GLN A 21 -6.86 6.17 2.84
C GLN A 21 -8.29 5.90 2.36
N ALA A 22 -8.61 6.24 1.11
CA ALA A 22 -9.93 6.01 0.55
C ALA A 22 -10.31 4.51 0.50
N LEU A 23 -9.34 3.62 0.33
CA LEU A 23 -9.57 2.17 0.40
C LEU A 23 -9.74 1.68 1.84
N ALA A 24 -8.95 2.20 2.78
CA ALA A 24 -9.07 1.88 4.20
C ALA A 24 -10.45 2.30 4.75
N ASP A 25 -10.88 3.54 4.45
CA ASP A 25 -12.18 4.07 4.85
C ASP A 25 -13.34 3.22 4.30
N LYS A 26 -13.24 2.77 3.04
CA LYS A 26 -14.24 1.88 2.42
C LYS A 26 -14.37 0.53 3.12
N GLN A 27 -13.30 0.05 3.74
CA GLN A 27 -13.29 -1.22 4.47
C GLN A 27 -13.55 -1.04 5.98
N GLY A 28 -13.72 0.20 6.44
CA GLY A 28 -13.83 0.51 7.87
C GLY A 28 -12.56 0.15 8.66
N ALA A 29 -11.41 0.16 7.99
CA ALA A 29 -10.11 -0.20 8.56
C ALA A 29 -9.24 1.05 8.75
N GLU A 30 -8.29 0.99 9.69
CA GLU A 30 -7.37 2.09 9.96
C GLU A 30 -5.99 1.78 9.38
N VAL A 31 -5.54 2.59 8.43
CA VAL A 31 -4.20 2.44 7.84
C VAL A 31 -3.16 3.25 8.60
N PHE A 32 -2.14 2.58 9.10
CA PHE A 32 -1.01 3.25 9.75
C PHE A 32 -0.06 3.85 8.70
N LYS A 33 0.18 5.16 8.80
CA LYS A 33 1.08 5.87 7.88
C LYS A 33 2.54 5.51 8.19
N ASP A 34 3.13 4.67 7.34
CA ASP A 34 4.58 4.45 7.30
C ASP A 34 5.19 5.33 6.19
N GLN A 35 5.82 6.44 6.60
CA GLN A 35 6.36 7.41 5.66
C GLN A 35 7.50 6.83 4.80
N ARG A 36 8.33 5.96 5.37
CA ARG A 36 9.45 5.33 4.66
C ARG A 36 8.92 4.36 3.60
N LEU A 37 7.94 3.54 3.96
CA LEU A 37 7.30 2.62 3.01
C LEU A 37 6.59 3.38 1.89
N LEU A 38 5.90 4.48 2.21
CA LEU A 38 5.23 5.32 1.22
C LEU A 38 6.23 5.93 0.22
N GLU A 39 7.36 6.44 0.70
CA GLU A 39 8.43 6.97 -0.15
C GLU A 39 9.04 5.88 -1.05
N GLU A 40 9.26 4.68 -0.53
CA GLU A 40 9.75 3.55 -1.34
C GLU A 40 8.74 3.16 -2.43
N VAL A 41 7.46 2.98 -2.09
CA VAL A 41 6.41 2.61 -3.04
C VAL A 41 6.23 3.67 -4.12
N VAL A 42 6.27 4.95 -3.77
CA VAL A 42 6.15 6.08 -4.71
C VAL A 42 7.30 6.10 -5.71
N ASN A 43 8.52 5.76 -5.28
CA ASN A 43 9.67 5.70 -6.17
C ASN A 43 9.69 4.46 -7.08
N LEU A 44 8.85 3.45 -6.81
CA LEU A 44 8.80 2.20 -7.58
C LEU A 44 7.74 2.20 -8.68
N VAL A 45 6.74 3.08 -8.61
CA VAL A 45 5.65 3.13 -9.58
C VAL A 45 5.58 4.50 -10.24
N GLU A 46 5.47 4.53 -11.57
CA GLU A 46 5.33 5.77 -12.32
C GLU A 46 3.89 6.29 -12.33
N TYR A 47 2.92 5.40 -12.08
CA TYR A 47 1.50 5.74 -11.97
C TYR A 47 0.85 4.95 -10.82
N PRO A 48 0.56 5.59 -9.68
CA PRO A 48 0.08 4.89 -8.50
C PRO A 48 -1.39 4.47 -8.67
N THR A 49 -1.65 3.18 -8.43
CA THR A 49 -2.99 2.60 -8.34
C THR A 49 -3.02 1.66 -7.14
N ALA A 50 -3.69 2.08 -6.06
CA ALA A 50 -3.85 1.25 -4.88
C ALA A 50 -4.95 0.20 -5.09
N PHE A 51 -4.71 -1.01 -4.57
CA PHE A 51 -5.68 -2.10 -4.55
C PHE A 51 -5.79 -2.64 -3.13
N CYS A 52 -7.02 -2.96 -2.70
CA CYS A 52 -7.25 -3.67 -1.46
C CYS A 52 -7.37 -5.17 -1.77
N GLY A 53 -6.43 -5.97 -1.29
CA GLY A 53 -6.48 -7.43 -1.34
C GLY A 53 -6.77 -8.02 0.04
N SER A 54 -7.42 -9.17 0.10
CA SER A 54 -7.62 -9.95 1.32
C SER A 54 -6.99 -11.33 1.16
N PHE A 55 -6.36 -11.84 2.21
CA PHE A 55 -5.86 -13.22 2.23
C PHE A 55 -6.94 -14.18 2.76
N SER A 56 -6.97 -15.43 2.27
CA SER A 56 -7.87 -16.47 2.81
C SER A 56 -7.52 -16.74 4.28
N GLN A 57 -8.54 -16.93 5.12
CA GLN A 57 -8.40 -17.13 6.56
C GLN A 57 -7.49 -18.31 6.94
N GLU A 58 -7.34 -19.30 6.05
CA GLU A 58 -6.42 -20.43 6.25
C GLU A 58 -4.95 -20.00 6.33
N TYR A 59 -4.55 -18.94 5.61
CA TYR A 59 -3.19 -18.40 5.61
C TYR A 59 -2.95 -17.40 6.76
N LEU A 60 -4.01 -16.90 7.39
CA LEU A 60 -3.95 -16.02 8.56
C LEU A 60 -3.79 -16.79 9.90
N LYS A 61 -3.77 -18.13 9.86
CA LYS A 61 -3.54 -18.99 11.05
C LYS A 61 -2.06 -19.11 11.43
N VAL A 62 -1.16 -18.52 10.64
CA VAL A 62 0.27 -18.47 10.92
C VAL A 62 0.52 -17.37 11.96
N PRO A 63 1.46 -17.54 12.92
CA PRO A 63 1.74 -16.54 13.95
C PRO A 63 1.93 -15.14 13.34
N ALA A 64 1.26 -14.13 13.90
CA ALA A 64 1.21 -12.77 13.37
C ALA A 64 2.60 -12.18 13.07
N GLU A 65 3.61 -12.55 13.86
CA GLU A 65 5.01 -12.13 13.70
C GLU A 65 5.63 -12.59 12.36
N VAL A 66 5.23 -13.76 11.84
CA VAL A 66 5.74 -14.30 10.57
C VAL A 66 5.07 -13.62 9.37
N LEU A 67 3.78 -13.28 9.50
CA LEU A 67 3.01 -12.58 8.47
C LEU A 67 3.48 -11.13 8.29
N VAL A 68 3.66 -10.39 9.39
CA VAL A 68 4.09 -8.98 9.34
C VAL A 68 5.48 -8.86 8.71
N THR A 69 6.41 -9.73 9.08
CA THR A 69 7.79 -9.71 8.56
C THR A 69 7.83 -10.01 7.06
N SER A 70 7.05 -10.99 6.61
CA SER A 70 6.98 -11.36 5.19
C SER A 70 6.28 -10.31 4.33
N MET A 71 5.21 -9.67 4.84
CA MET A 71 4.45 -8.64 4.12
C MET A 71 5.22 -7.31 4.02
N LYS A 72 5.97 -6.93 5.06
CA LYS A 72 6.80 -5.73 5.07
C LYS A 72 8.06 -5.88 4.22
N GLU A 73 8.81 -6.98 4.36
CA GLU A 73 10.11 -7.10 3.68
C GLU A 73 10.01 -7.44 2.20
N HIS A 74 9.04 -8.26 1.79
CA HIS A 74 9.03 -8.81 0.42
C HIS A 74 7.94 -8.24 -0.49
N GLN A 75 6.86 -7.67 0.06
CA GLN A 75 5.70 -7.31 -0.75
C GLN A 75 5.30 -5.83 -0.70
N ARG A 76 5.86 -5.02 0.21
CA ARG A 76 5.57 -3.57 0.35
C ARG A 76 4.08 -3.27 0.51
N TYR A 77 3.39 -4.08 1.31
CA TYR A 77 1.97 -3.89 1.62
C TYR A 77 1.78 -2.98 2.83
N PHE A 78 0.74 -2.15 2.79
CA PHE A 78 0.22 -1.46 3.97
C PHE A 78 -0.79 -2.39 4.65
N PRO A 79 -0.53 -2.88 5.88
CA PRO A 79 -1.54 -3.60 6.64
C PRO A 79 -2.69 -2.64 6.98
N LEU A 80 -3.91 -3.09 6.71
CA LEU A 80 -5.17 -2.46 7.08
C LEU A 80 -5.71 -3.08 8.37
#